data_AF-A0A972HDU3-F1
#
_entry.id   AF-A0A972HDU3-F1
#
_cell.length_a   1.000
_cell.length_b   1.000
_cell.length_c   1.000
_cell.angle_alpha   90.00
_cell.angle_beta   90.00
_cell.angle_gamma   90.00
#
_symmetry.space_group_name_H-M   'P 1'
#
loop_
_entity.id
_entity.type
_entity.pdbx_description
1 polymer ?
#
loop_
_entity_poly.entity_id
_entity_poly.type
_entity_poly.pdbx_seq_one_letter_code
_entity_poly.pdbx_strand_id
1 'polypeptide(L)'
;MSDTTAKTIPLSELRTPEQEQAEFGAEVPAADELDLHEINPVNAYLFQEDRWQGHFARLRAEDPVHFNEIQTAGRYWNITKYDDVRAVDGDWQTFSSAEGIALSLKKGSPEPEGPGRTMSFIAM
;
A
#
# COMPACT_ATOMS: atom_id res chain seq x y z
N MET A 1 13.28 -17.96 31.09
CA MET A 1 12.18 -17.36 30.32
C MET A 1 12.57 -15.92 30.08
N SER A 2 13.11 -15.60 28.90
CA SER A 2 13.52 -14.22 28.60
C SER A 2 12.28 -13.43 28.22
N ASP A 3 11.94 -12.44 29.05
CA ASP A 3 10.97 -11.41 28.72
C ASP A 3 11.37 -10.77 27.40
N THR A 4 10.64 -11.10 26.33
CA THR A 4 10.70 -10.36 25.08
C THR A 4 9.74 -9.20 25.24
N THR A 5 10.20 -8.11 25.85
CA THR A 5 9.48 -6.84 25.82
C THR A 5 9.38 -6.44 24.36
N ALA A 6 8.21 -6.65 23.74
CA ALA A 6 7.92 -6.15 22.41
C ALA A 6 8.14 -4.63 22.45
N LYS A 7 9.07 -4.13 21.62
CA LYS A 7 9.26 -2.69 21.48
C LYS A 7 7.98 -2.14 20.87
N THR A 8 7.37 -1.16 21.52
CA THR A 8 6.21 -0.44 21.03
C THR A 8 6.65 0.93 20.49
N ILE A 9 5.94 1.48 19.51
CA ILE A 9 6.17 2.86 19.00
C ILE A 9 5.05 3.78 19.50
N PRO A 10 5.36 4.96 20.07
CA PRO A 10 4.36 5.96 20.41
C PRO A 10 3.53 6.35 19.18
N LEU A 11 2.21 6.49 19.31
CA LEU A 11 1.34 6.84 18.17
C LEU A 11 1.74 8.16 17.48
N SER A 12 2.33 9.11 18.22
CA SER A 12 2.86 10.36 17.68
C SER A 12 4.06 10.19 16.75
N GLU A 13 4.79 9.10 16.90
CA GLU A 13 5.96 8.75 16.08
C GLU A 13 5.60 7.76 14.96
N LEU A 14 4.38 7.20 15.00
CA LEU A 14 3.88 6.32 13.97
C LEU A 14 3.54 7.12 12.70
N ARG A 15 4.11 6.71 11.58
CA ARG A 15 3.68 7.16 10.25
C ARG A 15 3.06 6.02 9.47
N THR A 16 1.84 6.24 8.99
CA THR A 16 1.14 5.28 8.12
C THR A 16 1.52 5.46 6.65
N PRO A 17 1.30 4.46 5.80
CA PRO A 17 1.42 4.57 4.35
C PRO A 17 0.68 5.77 3.77
N GLU A 18 -0.55 6.00 4.21
CA GLU A 18 -1.35 7.13 3.74
C GLU A 18 -0.75 8.47 4.14
N GLN A 19 -0.19 8.58 5.35
CA GLN A 19 0.48 9.81 5.81
C GLN A 19 1.78 10.06 5.05
N GLU A 20 2.61 9.04 4.81
CA GLU A 20 3.81 9.16 3.97
C GLU A 20 3.44 9.70 2.58
N GLN A 21 2.40 9.13 1.97
CA GLN A 21 1.98 9.53 0.62
C GLN A 21 1.30 10.91 0.60
N ALA A 22 0.64 11.32 1.68
CA ALA A 22 0.14 12.69 1.82
C ALA A 22 1.27 13.73 1.93
N GLU A 23 2.42 13.38 2.50
CA GLU A 23 3.56 14.30 2.62
C GLU A 23 4.37 14.42 1.32
N PHE A 24 4.55 13.32 0.60
CA PHE A 24 5.42 13.27 -0.58
C PHE A 24 4.67 13.25 -1.92
N GLY A 25 3.36 12.99 -1.92
CA GLY A 25 2.58 12.77 -3.14
C GLY A 25 1.95 14.01 -3.79
N ALA A 26 2.10 15.20 -3.20
CA ALA A 26 1.38 16.40 -3.63
C ALA A 26 1.73 16.89 -5.04
N GLU A 27 2.98 16.73 -5.47
CA GLU A 27 3.47 17.28 -6.74
C GLU A 27 3.91 16.18 -7.72
N VAL A 28 3.14 15.09 -7.82
CA VAL A 28 3.47 14.00 -8.76
C VAL A 28 3.22 14.44 -10.22
N PRO A 29 4.22 14.29 -11.13
CA PRO A 29 4.10 14.60 -12.56
C PRO A 29 3.05 13.77 -13.31
N ALA A 30 2.91 13.99 -14.62
CA ALA A 30 2.11 13.10 -15.45
C ALA A 30 2.79 11.73 -15.60
N ALA A 31 1.99 10.71 -15.89
CA ALA A 31 2.48 9.34 -15.97
C ALA A 31 3.57 9.14 -17.04
N ASP A 32 3.55 9.91 -18.12
CA ASP A 32 4.53 9.86 -19.22
C ASP A 32 5.85 10.58 -18.91
N GLU A 33 5.88 11.42 -17.88
CA GLU A 33 7.06 12.19 -17.45
C GLU A 33 7.88 11.47 -16.37
N LEU A 34 7.34 10.40 -15.79
CA LEU A 34 7.98 9.58 -14.76
C LEU A 34 8.74 8.41 -15.36
N ASP A 35 9.80 7.95 -14.69
CA ASP A 35 10.31 6.60 -14.98
C ASP A 35 9.30 5.55 -14.51
N LEU A 36 9.20 4.43 -15.22
CA LEU A 36 8.17 3.41 -14.95
C LEU A 36 8.22 2.90 -13.50
N HIS A 37 9.42 2.78 -12.93
CA HIS A 37 9.64 2.35 -11.54
C HIS A 37 9.32 3.40 -10.48
N GLU A 38 9.13 4.67 -10.87
CA GLU A 38 8.75 5.75 -9.96
C GLU A 38 7.23 5.92 -9.85
N ILE A 39 6.47 5.27 -10.73
CA ILE A 39 5.02 5.33 -10.71
C ILE A 39 4.51 4.62 -9.45
N ASN A 40 3.98 5.41 -8.51
CA ASN A 40 3.32 4.90 -7.33
C ASN A 40 1.82 5.25 -7.37
N PRO A 41 0.94 4.28 -7.67
CA PRO A 41 -0.50 4.49 -7.67
C PRO A 41 -1.10 4.74 -6.29
N VAL A 42 -0.41 4.36 -5.20
CA VAL A 42 -0.83 4.60 -3.82
C VAL A 42 -0.50 6.05 -3.45
N ASN A 43 -1.10 7.01 -4.17
CA ASN A 43 -0.95 8.43 -3.90
C ASN A 43 -2.34 9.07 -3.84
N ALA A 44 -2.72 9.57 -2.67
CA ALA A 44 -4.03 10.17 -2.42
C ALA A 44 -4.33 11.36 -3.34
N TYR A 45 -3.33 12.13 -3.75
CA TYR A 45 -3.52 13.29 -4.62
C TYR A 45 -3.94 12.90 -6.04
N LEU A 46 -3.46 11.76 -6.56
CA LEU A 46 -3.90 11.26 -7.87
C LEU A 46 -5.39 10.96 -7.91
N PHE A 47 -5.96 10.50 -6.78
CA PHE A 47 -7.39 10.26 -6.65
C PHE A 47 -8.16 11.54 -6.35
N GLN A 48 -7.63 12.40 -5.48
CA GLN A 48 -8.24 13.69 -5.14
C GLN A 48 -8.40 14.58 -6.38
N GLU A 49 -7.41 14.58 -7.27
CA GLU A 49 -7.38 15.39 -8.49
C GLU A 49 -7.93 14.66 -9.72
N ASP A 50 -8.38 13.42 -9.57
CA ASP A 50 -8.87 12.57 -10.66
C ASP A 50 -7.86 12.42 -11.83
N ARG A 51 -6.58 12.22 -11.49
CA ARG A 51 -5.43 12.06 -12.43
C ARG A 51 -4.84 10.64 -12.45
N TRP A 52 -5.44 9.71 -11.70
CA TRP A 52 -4.96 8.34 -11.54
C TRP A 52 -5.02 7.52 -12.85
N GLN A 53 -5.93 7.85 -13.77
CA GLN A 53 -6.22 7.05 -14.96
C GLN A 53 -5.00 6.89 -15.87
N GLY A 54 -4.22 7.96 -16.06
CA GLY A 54 -3.00 7.95 -16.89
C GLY A 54 -1.93 7.01 -16.30
N HIS A 55 -1.72 7.09 -15.00
CA HIS A 55 -0.77 6.24 -14.26
C HIS A 55 -1.13 4.77 -14.40
N PHE A 56 -2.39 4.42 -14.12
CA PHE A 56 -2.87 3.04 -14.26
C PHE A 56 -2.91 2.57 -15.72
N ALA A 57 -3.18 3.45 -16.69
CA ALA A 57 -3.16 3.09 -18.11
C ALA A 57 -1.75 2.72 -18.56
N ARG A 58 -0.75 3.48 -18.13
CA ARG A 58 0.66 3.20 -18.42
C ARG A 58 1.12 1.88 -17.79
N LEU A 59 0.81 1.66 -16.51
CA LEU A 59 1.12 0.39 -15.85
C LEU A 59 0.47 -0.80 -16.56
N ARG A 60 -0.82 -0.72 -16.93
CA ARG A 60 -1.48 -1.80 -17.69
C ARG A 60 -0.81 -2.13 -19.02
N ALA A 61 -0.22 -1.14 -19.67
CA ALA A 61 0.41 -1.29 -20.97
C ALA A 61 1.86 -1.80 -20.87
N GLU A 62 2.64 -1.26 -19.94
CA GLU A 62 4.10 -1.47 -19.88
C GLU A 62 4.52 -2.45 -18.78
N ASP A 63 3.91 -2.39 -17.59
CA ASP A 63 4.26 -3.23 -16.43
C ASP A 63 3.02 -3.55 -15.58
N PRO A 64 2.21 -4.55 -15.99
CA PRO A 64 0.90 -4.78 -15.39
C PRO A 64 0.95 -5.39 -13.98
N VAL A 65 2.10 -5.95 -13.59
CA VAL A 65 2.40 -6.53 -12.27
C VAL A 65 3.56 -5.71 -11.69
N HIS A 66 3.23 -4.51 -11.24
CA HIS A 66 4.20 -3.49 -10.90
C HIS A 66 4.65 -3.57 -9.45
N PHE A 67 5.96 -3.49 -9.20
CA PHE A 67 6.54 -3.56 -7.87
C PHE A 67 6.83 -2.17 -7.31
N ASN A 68 6.37 -1.88 -6.09
CA ASN A 68 6.72 -0.67 -5.36
C ASN A 68 7.24 -1.00 -3.95
N GLU A 69 8.10 -0.12 -3.44
CA GLU A 69 8.58 -0.17 -2.06
C GLU A 69 8.51 1.25 -1.48
N ILE A 70 7.71 1.42 -0.43
CA ILE A 70 7.65 2.69 0.34
C ILE A 70 8.13 2.44 1.76
N GLN A 71 8.55 3.49 2.46
CA GLN A 71 9.23 3.30 3.75
C GLN A 71 8.30 2.69 4.81
N THR A 72 7.05 3.16 4.88
CA THR A 72 6.09 2.78 5.93
C THR A 72 5.40 1.45 5.65
N ALA A 73 5.04 1.12 4.40
CA ALA A 73 4.40 -0.16 4.03
C ALA A 73 5.40 -1.26 3.66
N GLY A 74 6.62 -0.89 3.27
CA GLY A 74 7.57 -1.83 2.66
C GLY A 74 7.16 -2.19 1.23
N ARG A 75 7.40 -3.44 0.87
CA ARG A 75 7.27 -3.97 -0.50
C ARG A 75 5.86 -4.44 -0.78
N TYR A 76 5.29 -4.02 -1.91
CA TYR A 76 3.98 -4.44 -2.36
C TYR A 76 3.91 -4.45 -3.90
N TRP A 77 2.85 -5.08 -4.42
CA TRP A 77 2.61 -5.23 -5.85
C TRP A 77 1.30 -4.55 -6.24
N ASN A 78 1.31 -3.88 -7.38
CA ASN A 78 0.14 -3.37 -8.06
C ASN A 78 -0.22 -4.31 -9.21
N ILE A 79 -1.40 -4.93 -9.13
CA ILE A 79 -1.96 -5.76 -10.20
C ILE A 79 -2.99 -4.92 -10.94
N THR A 80 -2.76 -4.64 -12.23
CA THR A 80 -3.51 -3.57 -12.92
C THR A 80 -4.42 -4.05 -14.05
N LYS A 81 -4.26 -5.29 -14.53
CA LYS A 81 -5.11 -5.89 -15.57
C LYS A 81 -6.29 -6.64 -14.97
N TYR A 82 -7.43 -6.59 -15.66
CA TYR A 82 -8.67 -7.22 -15.20
C TYR A 82 -8.51 -8.72 -14.96
N ASP A 83 -7.97 -9.47 -15.92
CA ASP A 83 -7.85 -10.93 -15.81
C ASP A 83 -6.92 -11.34 -14.65
N ASP A 84 -5.85 -10.57 -14.43
CA ASP A 84 -4.88 -10.82 -13.35
C ASP A 84 -5.51 -10.51 -11.99
N VAL A 85 -6.21 -9.37 -11.85
CA VAL A 85 -6.94 -9.03 -10.63
C VAL A 85 -7.99 -10.10 -10.31
N ARG A 86 -8.75 -10.54 -11.31
CA ARG A 86 -9.75 -11.61 -11.16
C ARG A 86 -9.11 -12.93 -10.72
N ALA A 87 -7.96 -13.28 -11.28
CA ALA A 87 -7.25 -14.50 -10.93
C ALA A 87 -6.75 -14.45 -9.47
N VAL A 88 -6.15 -13.33 -9.06
CA VAL A 88 -5.66 -13.11 -7.69
C VAL A 88 -6.80 -13.11 -6.67
N ASP A 89 -7.89 -12.40 -6.96
CA ASP A 89 -9.08 -12.35 -6.10
C ASP A 89 -9.76 -13.73 -5.94
N GLY A 90 -9.68 -14.58 -6.97
CA GLY A 90 -10.23 -15.93 -6.95
C GLY A 90 -9.36 -16.97 -6.21
N ASP A 91 -8.05 -16.77 -6.13
CA ASP A 91 -7.11 -17.69 -5.47
C ASP A 91 -6.79 -17.24 -4.02
N TRP A 92 -7.82 -17.29 -3.18
CA TRP A 92 -7.72 -16.95 -1.76
C TRP A 92 -6.78 -17.87 -0.94
N GLN A 93 -6.46 -19.06 -1.47
CA GLN A 93 -5.55 -20.00 -0.83
C GLN A 93 -4.11 -19.51 -0.93
N THR A 94 -3.74 -18.97 -2.09
CA THR A 94 -2.42 -18.37 -2.32
C THR A 94 -2.37 -16.91 -1.87
N PHE A 95 -3.45 -16.15 -2.09
CA PHE A 95 -3.57 -14.72 -1.76
C PHE A 95 -4.56 -14.51 -0.61
N SER A 96 -4.05 -14.60 0.61
CA SER A 96 -4.89 -14.55 1.82
C SER A 96 -5.15 -13.13 2.32
N SER A 97 -6.39 -12.85 2.76
CA SER A 97 -6.76 -11.63 3.48
C SER A 97 -6.62 -11.74 5.00
N ALA A 98 -6.04 -12.83 5.54
CA ALA A 98 -5.98 -13.08 6.98
C ALA A 98 -5.19 -12.01 7.77
N GLU A 99 -4.27 -11.31 7.11
CA GLU A 99 -3.47 -10.24 7.72
C GLU A 99 -4.06 -8.83 7.51
N GLY A 100 -5.20 -8.71 6.81
CA GLY A 100 -5.86 -7.46 6.43
C GLY A 100 -6.08 -7.34 4.91
N ILE A 101 -6.88 -6.35 4.50
CA ILE A 101 -7.17 -6.04 3.07
C ILE A 101 -6.65 -4.67 2.63
N ALA A 102 -6.12 -3.88 3.57
CA ALA A 102 -5.55 -2.55 3.31
C ALA A 102 -4.02 -2.62 3.34
N LEU A 103 -3.37 -1.71 2.62
CA LEU A 103 -1.92 -1.57 2.67
C LEU A 103 -1.51 -1.01 4.04
N SER A 104 -1.10 -1.90 4.95
CA SER A 104 -0.73 -1.54 6.32
C SER A 104 0.77 -1.27 6.47
N LEU A 105 1.19 -0.94 7.71
CA LEU A 105 2.59 -0.84 8.09
C LEU A 105 3.39 -2.08 7.67
N LYS A 106 4.67 -1.85 7.38
CA LYS A 106 5.64 -2.87 7.01
C LYS A 106 5.63 -4.02 7.99
N LYS A 107 5.61 -5.25 7.47
CA LYS A 107 5.68 -6.47 8.28
C LYS A 107 6.94 -6.47 9.15
N GLY A 108 6.76 -6.67 10.45
CA GLY A 108 7.84 -6.65 11.44
C GLY A 108 8.15 -5.26 12.00
N SER A 109 7.42 -4.21 11.60
CA SER A 109 7.45 -2.92 12.31
C SER A 109 6.96 -3.10 13.75
N PRO A 110 7.54 -2.35 14.71
CA PRO A 110 7.08 -2.38 16.10
C PRO A 110 5.60 -2.03 16.19
N GLU A 111 4.88 -2.68 17.10
CA GLU A 111 3.45 -2.42 17.25
C GLU A 111 3.22 -1.02 17.84
N PRO A 112 2.25 -0.25 17.32
CA PRO A 112 1.92 1.04 17.89
C PRO A 112 1.34 0.88 19.30
N GLU A 113 1.67 1.79 20.20
CA GLU A 113 1.05 1.87 21.52
C GLU A 113 -0.42 2.25 21.41
N GLY A 114 -1.32 1.39 21.92
CA GLY A 114 -2.77 1.60 21.87
C GLY A 114 -3.51 0.35 21.44
N PRO A 115 -4.81 0.45 21.09
CA PRO A 115 -5.55 -0.69 20.51
C PRO A 115 -4.91 -1.07 19.17
N GLY A 116 -4.02 -2.06 19.23
CA GLY A 116 -3.32 -2.62 18.09
C GLY A 116 -4.30 -3.26 17.11
N ARG A 117 -3.98 -3.10 15.82
CA ARG A 117 -4.58 -3.78 14.66
C ARG A 117 -6.11 -3.74 14.66
N THR A 118 -6.69 -2.66 14.14
CA THR A 118 -8.09 -2.64 13.70
C THR A 118 -8.26 -3.65 12.56
N MET A 119 -8.52 -4.92 12.91
CA MET A 119 -8.92 -5.94 11.96
C MET A 119 -10.31 -5.56 11.47
N SER A 120 -10.38 -4.88 10.32
CA SER A 120 -11.65 -4.65 9.64
C SER A 120 -12.10 -5.95 9.00
N PHE A 121 -13.21 -6.51 9.47
CA PHE A 121 -13.84 -7.70 8.88
C PHE A 121 -15.38 -7.57 8.88
N ILE A 122 -15.94 -6.37 8.67
CA ILE A 122 -17.38 -6.05 8.73
C ILE A 122 -17.84 -5.78 10.18
N ALA A 123 -18.21 -4.53 10.45
CA ALA A 123 -19.03 -4.19 11.62
C ALA A 123 -20.51 -4.23 11.21
N MET A 124 -21.37 -4.82 12.05
CA MET A 124 -22.82 -4.91 11.83
C MET A 124 -23.50 -3.54 11.73
#